data_AF-A0A838N7N7-F1
#
_entry.id   AF-A0A838N7N7-F1
#
_cell.length_a   1.000
_cell.length_b   1.000
_cell.length_c   1.000
_cell.angle_alpha   90.00
_cell.angle_beta   90.00
_cell.angle_gamma   90.00
#
_symmetry.space_group_name_H-M   'P 1'
#
loop_
_entity.id
_entity.type
_entity.pdbx_description
1 polymer ?
#
loop_
_entity_poly.entity_id
_entity_poly.type
_entity_poly.pdbx_seq_one_letter_code
_entity_poly.pdbx_strand_id
1 'polypeptide(L)'
;RHFAHQPERRPELILERHVGISSRHFMDCTSSIRIGAYATIGGFRSQMLTHSIDLEAGRQSSAPIEIGDYCFVGTEAVMLGGSSLPHHSVLGAKSLLNKKWDTPFQLYGGVPAKPIKQLDESMEYFRRAEGFVW
;
A
#
# COMPACT_ATOMS: atom_id res chain seq x y z
N ARG A 1 11.68 -26.76 2.40
CA ARG A 1 12.20 -25.38 2.58
C ARG A 1 11.04 -24.40 2.43
N HIS A 2 10.85 -23.48 3.37
CA HIS A 2 9.81 -22.44 3.27
C HIS A 2 9.98 -21.65 1.97
N PHE A 3 8.88 -21.32 1.29
CA PHE A 3 8.84 -20.55 0.04
C PHE A 3 9.66 -21.12 -1.14
N ALA A 4 9.99 -22.42 -1.16
CA ALA A 4 10.74 -23.02 -2.28
C ALA A 4 10.04 -22.88 -3.65
N HIS A 5 8.72 -22.68 -3.66
CA HIS A 5 7.92 -22.45 -4.86
C HIS A 5 7.93 -20.98 -5.35
N GLN A 6 8.55 -20.06 -4.61
CA GLN A 6 8.70 -18.64 -4.98
C GLN A 6 10.19 -18.26 -4.99
N PRO A 7 10.99 -18.75 -5.97
CA PRO A 7 12.44 -18.51 -6.02
C PRO A 7 12.79 -17.03 -6.18
N GLU A 8 11.92 -16.25 -6.82
CA GLU A 8 12.08 -14.80 -7.05
C GLU A 8 11.53 -13.93 -5.91
N ARG A 9 11.07 -14.54 -4.80
CA ARG A 9 10.49 -13.79 -3.68
C ARG A 9 11.55 -12.89 -3.04
N ARG A 10 11.23 -11.60 -2.91
CA ARG A 10 12.07 -10.60 -2.25
C ARG A 10 11.40 -10.09 -0.98
N PRO A 11 11.86 -10.50 0.22
CA PRO A 11 11.36 -9.97 1.49
C PRO A 11 12.07 -8.64 1.81
N GLU A 12 11.50 -7.53 1.34
CA GLU A 12 12.14 -6.21 1.45
C GLU A 12 11.11 -5.09 1.63
N LEU A 13 11.53 -4.03 2.32
CA LEU A 13 10.79 -2.77 2.43
C LEU A 13 11.51 -1.72 1.58
N ILE A 14 10.86 -1.26 0.51
CA ILE A 14 11.40 -0.27 -0.41
C ILE A 14 10.69 1.06 -0.16
N LEU A 15 11.44 2.04 0.33
CA LEU A 15 10.96 3.40 0.55
C LEU A 15 11.61 4.33 -0.47
N GLU A 16 10.79 4.97 -1.28
CA GLU A 16 11.26 6.00 -2.20
C GLU A 16 11.53 7.33 -1.49
N ARG A 17 12.09 8.29 -2.24
CA ARG A 17 12.37 9.63 -1.71
C ARG A 17 11.12 10.26 -1.07
N HIS A 18 11.31 10.96 0.04
CA HIS A 18 10.25 11.73 0.72
C HIS A 18 9.05 10.93 1.23
N VAL A 19 9.16 9.60 1.36
CA VAL A 19 8.10 8.81 2.01
C VAL A 19 7.94 9.22 3.47
N GLY A 20 6.70 9.52 3.86
CA GLY A 20 6.33 9.79 5.25
C GLY A 20 5.61 8.59 5.85
N ILE A 21 6.12 8.04 6.95
CA ILE A 21 5.43 7.00 7.72
C ILE A 21 5.28 7.52 9.14
N SER A 22 4.03 7.58 9.60
CA SER A 22 3.72 8.03 10.96
C SER A 22 3.96 6.91 11.99
N SER A 23 3.10 6.73 12.99
CA SER A 23 3.42 5.90 14.15
C SER A 23 2.65 4.58 14.19
N ARG A 24 3.27 3.51 14.69
CA ARG A 24 2.59 2.24 15.03
C ARG A 24 1.90 1.54 13.86
N HIS A 25 2.51 1.59 12.68
CA HIS A 25 2.12 0.73 11.55
C HIS A 25 2.83 -0.63 11.66
N PHE A 26 2.22 -1.67 11.08
CA PHE A 26 2.82 -3.00 11.01
C PHE A 26 3.02 -3.41 9.56
N MET A 27 4.25 -3.84 9.23
CA MET A 27 4.67 -4.25 7.89
C MET A 27 5.47 -5.54 8.02
N ASP A 28 4.97 -6.65 7.47
CA ASP A 28 5.54 -7.99 7.71
C ASP A 28 6.69 -8.36 6.76
N CYS A 29 6.73 -7.76 5.57
CA CYS A 29 7.75 -7.95 4.52
C CYS A 29 8.09 -9.42 4.19
N THR A 30 7.12 -10.33 4.24
CA THR A 30 7.26 -11.72 3.76
C THR A 30 7.52 -11.77 2.24
N SER A 31 6.98 -10.78 1.51
CA SER A 31 7.34 -10.35 0.15
C SER A 31 7.57 -8.83 0.16
N SER A 32 7.86 -8.23 -0.99
CA SER A 32 8.20 -6.82 -1.07
C SER A 32 7.02 -5.92 -0.73
N ILE A 33 7.31 -4.85 0.01
CA ILE A 33 6.41 -3.72 0.20
C ILE A 33 7.14 -2.51 -0.38
N ARG A 34 6.61 -1.94 -1.45
CA ARG A 34 7.14 -0.73 -2.07
C ARG A 34 6.22 0.45 -1.82
N ILE A 35 6.79 1.54 -1.33
CA ILE A 35 6.11 2.80 -1.08
C ILE A 35 6.73 3.88 -1.96
N GLY A 36 5.94 4.41 -2.88
CA GLY A 36 6.33 5.37 -3.91
C GLY A 36 6.71 6.73 -3.37
N ALA A 37 7.38 7.52 -4.22
CA ALA A 37 7.97 8.80 -3.84
C ALA A 37 6.89 9.74 -3.29
N TYR A 38 7.22 10.49 -2.25
CA TYR A 38 6.32 11.42 -1.58
C TYR A 38 5.08 10.79 -0.94
N ALA A 39 4.84 9.47 -0.99
CA ALA A 39 3.65 8.89 -0.39
C ALA A 39 3.65 9.02 1.13
N THR A 40 2.46 9.11 1.74
CA THR A 40 2.29 9.21 3.19
C THR A 40 1.46 8.05 3.71
N ILE A 41 2.00 7.31 4.68
CA ILE A 41 1.27 6.35 5.52
C ILE A 41 0.94 7.07 6.83
N GLY A 42 -0.28 7.63 6.89
CA GLY A 42 -0.71 8.54 7.94
C GLY A 42 -1.48 7.86 9.07
N GLY A 43 -1.55 8.56 10.20
CA GLY A 43 -2.29 8.12 11.39
C GLY A 43 -1.53 7.07 12.20
N PHE A 44 -2.16 5.90 12.38
CA PHE A 44 -1.58 4.79 13.13
C PHE A 44 -2.25 3.46 12.77
N ARG A 45 -1.65 2.34 13.18
CA ARG A 45 -2.25 0.99 13.14
C ARG A 45 -2.66 0.45 11.76
N SER A 46 -2.24 1.08 10.68
CA SER A 46 -2.36 0.45 9.35
C SER A 46 -1.45 -0.77 9.26
N GLN A 47 -1.91 -1.80 8.54
CA GLN A 47 -1.24 -3.09 8.39
C GLN A 47 -0.96 -3.37 6.91
N MET A 48 0.27 -3.74 6.58
CA MET A 48 0.67 -4.21 5.25
C MET A 48 1.15 -5.65 5.40
N LEU A 49 0.35 -6.59 4.92
CA LEU A 49 0.50 -8.02 5.16
C LEU A 49 0.72 -8.73 3.84
N THR A 50 1.96 -9.08 3.55
CA THR A 50 2.38 -9.76 2.34
C THR A 50 2.32 -11.28 2.45
N HIS A 51 2.30 -11.84 3.67
CA HIS A 51 2.08 -13.28 3.87
C HIS A 51 0.66 -13.72 3.54
N SER A 52 0.53 -14.97 3.14
CA SER A 52 -0.74 -15.68 3.02
C SER A 52 -0.53 -17.19 3.16
N ILE A 53 -1.63 -17.95 3.16
CA ILE A 53 -1.61 -19.40 3.06
C ILE A 53 -2.27 -19.78 1.73
N ASP A 54 -1.56 -20.54 0.91
CA ASP A 54 -2.09 -21.25 -0.24
C ASP A 54 -2.82 -22.50 0.29
N LEU A 55 -4.14 -22.40 0.39
CA LEU A 55 -5.00 -23.45 0.96
C LEU A 55 -5.06 -24.70 0.06
N GLU A 56 -4.93 -24.53 -1.25
CA GLU A 56 -4.98 -25.63 -2.21
C GLU A 56 -3.71 -26.48 -2.12
N ALA A 57 -2.53 -25.84 -2.05
CA ALA A 57 -1.26 -26.54 -1.93
C ALA A 57 -0.82 -26.78 -0.48
N GLY A 58 -1.58 -26.33 0.52
CA GLY A 58 -1.28 -26.51 1.94
C GLY A 58 0.06 -25.90 2.38
N ARG A 59 0.43 -24.72 1.86
CA ARG A 59 1.75 -24.10 2.09
C ARG A 59 1.66 -22.59 2.34
N GLN A 60 2.68 -22.03 2.97
CA GLN A 60 2.83 -20.57 3.04
C GLN A 60 3.02 -20.00 1.64
N SER A 61 2.41 -18.86 1.38
CA SER A 61 2.56 -18.08 0.14
C SER A 61 2.73 -16.61 0.51
N SER A 62 3.06 -15.79 -0.48
CA SER A 62 3.22 -14.36 -0.30
C SER A 62 3.06 -13.62 -1.62
N ALA A 63 2.71 -12.34 -1.55
CA ALA A 63 2.64 -11.49 -2.72
C ALA A 63 3.01 -10.04 -2.36
N PRO A 64 3.58 -9.27 -3.30
CA PRO A 64 4.06 -7.92 -3.03
C PRO A 64 2.91 -6.92 -2.83
N ILE A 65 3.18 -5.82 -2.13
CA ILE A 65 2.28 -4.66 -2.00
C ILE A 65 2.94 -3.46 -2.66
N GLU A 66 2.18 -2.75 -3.50
CA GLU A 66 2.66 -1.59 -4.26
C GLU A 66 1.83 -0.35 -3.92
N ILE A 67 2.45 0.67 -3.32
CA ILE A 67 1.83 1.98 -3.09
C ILE A 67 2.51 2.98 -4.02
N GLY A 68 1.74 3.61 -4.92
CA GLY A 68 2.27 4.56 -5.90
C GLY A 68 2.76 5.88 -5.32
N ASP A 69 3.42 6.66 -6.17
CA ASP A 69 3.92 8.00 -5.83
C ASP A 69 2.78 8.94 -5.44
N TYR A 70 3.04 9.84 -4.49
CA TYR A 70 2.08 10.82 -3.97
C TYR A 70 0.78 10.21 -3.42
N CYS A 71 0.77 8.95 -3.03
CA CYS A 71 -0.37 8.34 -2.37
C CYS A 71 -0.54 8.80 -0.93
N PHE A 72 -1.79 8.79 -0.44
CA PHE A 72 -2.09 8.94 0.98
C PHE A 72 -2.85 7.73 1.50
N VAL A 73 -2.30 7.05 2.51
CA VAL A 73 -2.96 5.94 3.20
C VAL A 73 -3.44 6.42 4.56
N GLY A 74 -4.76 6.36 4.76
CA GLY A 74 -5.41 6.72 6.01
C GLY A 74 -5.15 5.73 7.14
N THR A 75 -5.49 6.18 8.36
CA THR A 75 -5.32 5.40 9.59
C THR A 75 -6.06 4.06 9.55
N GLU A 76 -5.50 3.04 10.20
CA GLU A 76 -6.11 1.71 10.33
C GLU A 76 -6.47 1.01 9.01
N ALA A 77 -5.86 1.41 7.88
CA ALA A 77 -6.04 0.70 6.62
C ALA A 77 -5.32 -0.66 6.64
N VAL A 78 -5.87 -1.65 5.93
CA VAL A 78 -5.26 -2.97 5.75
C VAL A 78 -4.97 -3.17 4.27
N MET A 79 -3.73 -3.51 3.94
CA MET A 79 -3.26 -3.83 2.59
C MET A 79 -2.76 -5.26 2.58
N LEU A 80 -3.28 -6.08 1.66
CA LEU A 80 -2.91 -7.49 1.54
C LEU A 80 -1.97 -7.73 0.37
N GLY A 81 -1.16 -8.78 0.47
CA GLY A 81 -0.26 -9.21 -0.60
C GLY A 81 -0.98 -9.34 -1.94
N GLY A 82 -0.35 -8.83 -2.99
CA GLY A 82 -0.88 -8.78 -4.35
C GLY A 82 -1.71 -7.53 -4.66
N SER A 83 -1.87 -6.62 -3.69
CA SER A 83 -2.60 -5.37 -3.89
C SER A 83 -1.72 -4.23 -4.41
N SER A 84 -2.36 -3.25 -5.07
CA SER A 84 -1.70 -2.02 -5.51
C SER A 84 -2.61 -0.80 -5.42
N LEU A 85 -2.07 0.31 -4.94
CA LEU A 85 -2.70 1.63 -4.94
C LEU A 85 -2.02 2.50 -6.02
N PRO A 86 -2.74 2.92 -7.09
CA PRO A 86 -2.22 3.76 -8.16
C PRO A 86 -1.66 5.08 -7.64
N HIS A 87 -0.69 5.66 -8.36
CA HIS A 87 -0.13 6.96 -7.99
C HIS A 87 -1.21 8.04 -7.82
N HIS A 88 -0.92 9.03 -6.99
CA HIS A 88 -1.80 10.17 -6.73
C HIS A 88 -3.19 9.76 -6.22
N SER A 89 -3.27 8.63 -5.51
CA SER A 89 -4.53 8.11 -4.98
C SER A 89 -4.57 8.12 -3.46
N VAL A 90 -5.78 8.08 -2.92
CA VAL A 90 -6.01 8.07 -1.47
C VAL A 90 -6.69 6.77 -1.10
N LEU A 91 -6.16 6.06 -0.09
CA LEU A 91 -6.84 4.96 0.57
C LEU A 91 -7.45 5.48 1.88
N GLY A 92 -8.78 5.53 1.96
CA GLY A 92 -9.50 6.05 3.13
C GLY A 92 -9.20 5.25 4.40
N ALA A 93 -9.41 5.88 5.57
CA ALA A 93 -9.26 5.22 6.86
C ALA A 93 -10.08 3.93 6.96
N LYS A 94 -9.55 2.92 7.68
CA LYS A 94 -10.18 1.60 7.87
C LYS A 94 -10.51 0.82 6.58
N SER A 95 -9.91 1.19 5.46
CA SER A 95 -10.18 0.52 4.18
C SER A 95 -9.33 -0.75 4.00
N LEU A 96 -9.89 -1.74 3.30
CA LEU A 96 -9.20 -2.98 2.96
C LEU A 96 -8.80 -2.99 1.48
N LEU A 97 -7.52 -2.75 1.21
CA LEU A 97 -6.94 -2.89 -0.13
C LEU A 97 -6.50 -4.34 -0.35
N ASN A 98 -7.29 -5.11 -1.10
CA ASN A 98 -7.07 -6.55 -1.31
C ASN A 98 -6.88 -6.94 -2.78
N LYS A 99 -6.75 -5.96 -3.68
CA LYS A 99 -6.56 -6.17 -5.11
C LYS A 99 -5.78 -5.02 -5.72
N LYS A 100 -5.43 -5.18 -6.98
CA LYS A 100 -4.81 -4.13 -7.77
C LYS A 100 -5.87 -3.17 -8.29
N TRP A 101 -5.60 -1.88 -8.12
CA TRP A 101 -6.24 -0.82 -8.88
C TRP A 101 -5.22 -0.23 -9.85
N ASP A 102 -5.71 0.39 -10.93
CA ASP A 102 -4.92 0.96 -12.02
C ASP A 102 -5.23 2.43 -12.31
N THR A 103 -6.38 2.94 -11.87
CA THR A 103 -6.81 4.33 -12.11
C THR A 103 -6.18 5.29 -11.09
N PRO A 104 -5.30 6.22 -11.48
CA PRO A 104 -4.75 7.23 -10.57
C PRO A 104 -5.78 8.30 -10.21
N PHE A 105 -5.41 9.22 -9.32
CA PHE A 105 -6.26 10.36 -8.93
C PHE A 105 -7.63 9.93 -8.41
N GLN A 106 -7.66 8.90 -7.58
CA GLN A 106 -8.89 8.32 -7.09
C GLN A 106 -8.86 8.16 -5.57
N LEU A 107 -9.96 8.50 -4.91
CA LEU A 107 -10.23 8.08 -3.55
C LEU A 107 -10.80 6.67 -3.58
N TYR A 108 -10.06 5.73 -3.00
CA TYR A 108 -10.50 4.38 -2.72
C TYR A 108 -10.89 4.24 -1.26
N GLY A 109 -11.97 3.52 -0.97
CA GLY A 109 -12.33 3.21 0.42
C GLY A 109 -13.37 2.13 0.60
N GLY A 110 -13.51 1.69 1.85
CA GLY A 110 -14.41 0.62 2.27
C GLY A 110 -13.73 -0.73 2.46
N VAL A 111 -14.53 -1.75 2.79
CA VAL A 111 -14.09 -3.13 3.01
C VAL A 111 -14.97 -4.06 2.16
N PRO A 112 -14.49 -4.55 0.99
CA PRO A 112 -13.22 -4.19 0.35
C PRO A 112 -13.22 -2.77 -0.22
N ALA A 113 -12.03 -2.19 -0.38
CA ALA A 113 -11.86 -0.85 -0.93
C ALA A 113 -12.31 -0.79 -2.39
N LYS A 114 -13.10 0.23 -2.73
CA LYS A 114 -13.63 0.51 -4.07
C LYS A 114 -13.39 1.98 -4.44
N PRO A 115 -13.36 2.34 -5.73
CA PRO A 115 -13.36 3.75 -6.12
C PRO A 115 -14.62 4.44 -5.58
N ILE A 116 -14.43 5.56 -4.88
CA ILE A 116 -15.50 6.37 -4.30
C ILE A 116 -15.65 7.68 -5.07
N LYS A 117 -14.53 8.36 -5.33
CA LYS A 117 -14.52 9.70 -5.92
C LYS A 117 -13.24 9.95 -6.72
N GLN A 118 -13.38 10.53 -7.90
CA GLN A 118 -12.24 11.09 -8.65
C GLN A 118 -11.72 12.35 -7.95
N LEU A 119 -10.41 12.44 -7.82
CA LEU A 119 -9.69 13.55 -7.23
C LEU A 119 -9.22 14.49 -8.34
N ASP A 120 -9.13 15.76 -8.00
CA ASP A 120 -8.64 16.78 -8.92
C ASP A 120 -7.10 16.70 -8.97
N GLU A 121 -6.54 16.64 -10.19
CA GLU A 121 -5.10 16.55 -10.40
C GLU A 121 -4.35 17.81 -9.94
N SER A 122 -5.06 18.93 -9.84
CA SER A 122 -4.50 20.22 -9.37
C SER A 122 -4.33 20.30 -7.86
N MET A 123 -4.79 19.30 -7.08
CA MET A 123 -4.65 19.31 -5.62
C MET A 123 -3.18 19.43 -5.18
N GLU A 124 -2.89 20.41 -4.33
CA GLU A 124 -1.54 20.75 -3.88
C GLU A 124 -0.79 19.58 -3.20
N TYR A 125 -1.53 18.67 -2.54
CA TYR A 125 -0.94 17.46 -1.97
C TYR A 125 -0.14 16.67 -3.03
N PHE A 126 -0.63 16.58 -4.25
CA PHE A 126 0.03 15.85 -5.33
C PHE A 126 1.17 16.62 -6.02
N ARG A 127 1.36 17.89 -5.68
CA ARG A 127 2.32 18.80 -6.34
C ARG A 127 3.47 19.23 -5.43
N ARG A 128 3.51 18.73 -4.18
CA ARG A 128 4.56 19.05 -3.23
C ARG A 128 5.95 18.68 -3.75
N ALA A 129 6.91 19.58 -3.52
CA ALA A 129 8.32 19.37 -3.85
C ALA A 129 9.10 18.68 -2.71
N GLU A 130 8.55 18.70 -1.49
CA GLU A 130 9.14 18.13 -0.28
C GLU A 130 8.19 17.09 0.32
N GLY A 131 8.69 16.25 1.23
CA GLY A 131 7.89 15.21 1.90
C GLY A 131 6.98 15.73 3.01
N PHE A 132 7.13 17.00 3.41
CA PHE A 132 6.33 17.59 4.48
C PHE A 132 4.94 18.00 3.98
N VAL A 133 3.93 17.85 4.84
CA VAL A 133 2.56 18.32 4.60
C VAL A 133 2.31 19.45 5.60
N TRP A 134 2.06 20.66 5.09
CA TRP A 134 1.81 21.88 5.86
C TRP A 134 0.38 21.97 6.38
#